data_AF-A0A4Z1AMA3-F1
#
_entry.id   AF-A0A4Z1AMA3-F1
#
_cell.length_a   1.000
_cell.length_b   1.000
_cell.length_c   1.000
_cell.angle_alpha   90.00
_cell.angle_beta   90.00
_cell.angle_gamma   90.00
#
_symmetry.space_group_name_H-M   'P 1'
#
loop_
_entity.id
_entity.type
_entity.pdbx_description
1 polymer ?
#
loop_
_entity_poly.entity_id
_entity_poly.type
_entity_poly.pdbx_seq_one_letter_code
_entity_poly.pdbx_strand_id
1 'polypeptide(L)'
;MKSYLKQICFFLLVFSFSYHCQIQTPGSGSRDSKVTTQLETKEGTLSKARDSKEFHCPIPLTLGKVYGTSISKFDQTVILSELKILLADLCLGEFVHLLTLVHPVKGLYVDAKGYWTVEEVKADLKDPNGYFQVYYFDLEKLDIKKGSSGNLTVRDVFLAAKQVSVDFYVGSSEEVEVKFRFLENPKLERYLINPSFVKAEGKWYLLRMF
;
A
#
# COMPACT_ATOMS: atom_id res chain seq x y z
N MET A 1 -54.26 22.14 3.73
CA MET A 1 -55.46 21.30 3.93
C MET A 1 -54.98 19.84 3.97
N LYS A 2 -55.10 19.17 5.14
CA LYS A 2 -54.85 17.73 5.46
C LYS A 2 -53.40 17.22 5.24
N SER A 3 -52.55 16.91 6.23
CA SER A 3 -52.59 16.11 7.48
C SER A 3 -52.52 14.58 7.28
N TYR A 4 -51.81 13.92 8.21
CA TYR A 4 -51.69 12.47 8.56
C TYR A 4 -50.51 11.70 7.94
N LEU A 5 -49.73 10.86 8.64
CA LEU A 5 -49.56 10.53 10.07
C LEU A 5 -48.33 9.61 10.20
N LYS A 6 -47.70 9.65 11.37
CA LYS A 6 -46.70 8.73 11.94
C LYS A 6 -46.94 7.24 11.65
N GLN A 7 -45.86 6.44 11.56
CA GLN A 7 -45.79 5.19 12.33
C GLN A 7 -44.35 4.76 12.65
N ILE A 8 -44.12 4.57 13.94
CA ILE A 8 -42.93 4.02 14.62
C ILE A 8 -43.12 2.51 14.70
N CYS A 9 -42.08 1.71 14.44
CA CYS A 9 -41.97 0.35 14.96
C CYS A 9 -40.52 0.02 15.34
N PHE A 10 -40.31 -0.08 16.65
CA PHE A 10 -39.22 -0.76 17.34
C PHE A 10 -39.19 -2.25 16.97
N PHE A 11 -38.00 -2.83 16.76
CA PHE A 11 -37.77 -4.24 17.06
C PHE A 11 -36.36 -4.42 17.64
N LEU A 12 -36.32 -4.59 18.96
CA LEU A 12 -35.23 -5.20 19.70
C LEU A 12 -35.45 -6.72 19.66
N LEU A 13 -34.43 -7.49 19.27
CA LEU A 13 -34.40 -8.94 19.48
C LEU A 13 -33.12 -9.31 20.21
N VAL A 14 -33.31 -9.56 21.51
CA VAL A 14 -32.38 -10.24 22.41
C VAL A 14 -32.60 -11.73 22.22
N PHE A 15 -31.55 -12.47 21.87
CA PHE A 15 -31.52 -13.92 22.04
C PHE A 15 -30.43 -14.29 23.03
N SER A 16 -30.87 -14.52 24.26
CA SER A 16 -30.16 -15.29 25.28
C SER A 16 -30.53 -16.76 25.10
N PHE A 17 -29.56 -17.63 24.87
CA PHE A 17 -29.70 -19.05 25.19
C PHE A 17 -28.52 -19.49 26.03
N SER A 18 -28.84 -19.80 27.28
CA SER A 18 -28.00 -20.45 28.27
C SER A 18 -28.46 -21.89 28.40
N TYR A 19 -27.56 -22.87 28.21
CA TYR A 19 -27.58 -24.22 28.79
C TYR A 19 -26.09 -24.66 28.85
N HIS A 20 -25.40 -24.77 30.01
CA HIS A 20 -25.52 -25.78 31.09
C HIS A 20 -25.51 -27.21 30.52
N CYS A 21 -24.72 -28.20 30.92
CA CYS A 21 -23.69 -28.42 31.95
C CYS A 21 -23.20 -29.87 31.73
N GLN A 22 -21.96 -30.24 32.03
CA GLN A 22 -21.66 -31.33 32.98
C GLN A 22 -20.16 -31.66 33.09
N ILE A 23 -19.77 -31.73 34.34
CA ILE A 23 -18.50 -32.15 34.95
C ILE A 23 -18.51 -33.66 35.16
N GLN A 24 -17.37 -34.34 35.00
CA GLN A 24 -16.93 -35.41 35.93
C GLN A 24 -15.41 -35.68 35.80
N THR A 25 -14.71 -35.50 36.92
CA THR A 25 -13.33 -35.87 37.31
C THR A 25 -13.26 -37.36 37.77
N PRO A 26 -12.19 -37.86 38.44
CA PRO A 26 -10.78 -38.04 38.08
C PRO A 26 -10.29 -39.50 38.33
N GLY A 27 -9.04 -39.84 37.96
CA GLY A 27 -8.32 -41.03 38.44
C GLY A 27 -7.04 -41.29 37.65
N SER A 28 -5.85 -40.98 38.19
CA SER A 28 -5.02 -41.83 39.08
C SER A 28 -4.16 -42.85 38.33
N GLY A 29 -2.84 -42.62 38.31
CA GLY A 29 -1.85 -43.60 37.85
C GLY A 29 -0.42 -43.05 37.83
N SER A 30 0.24 -43.09 38.99
CA SER A 30 1.65 -42.77 39.22
C SER A 30 2.62 -43.68 38.44
N ARG A 31 3.77 -43.13 38.02
CA ARG A 31 5.08 -43.76 38.24
C ARG A 31 6.22 -42.76 38.09
N ASP A 32 7.01 -42.69 39.15
CA ASP A 32 8.28 -41.99 39.27
C ASP A 32 9.31 -42.44 38.22
N SER A 33 10.15 -41.50 37.77
CA SER A 33 11.61 -41.64 37.83
C SER A 33 12.31 -40.30 37.61
N LYS A 34 13.00 -39.85 38.64
CA LYS A 34 14.06 -38.83 38.61
C LYS A 34 15.25 -39.34 37.81
N VAL A 35 15.76 -38.54 36.87
CA VAL A 35 17.21 -38.35 36.67
C VAL A 35 17.46 -36.89 36.28
N THR A 36 18.15 -36.19 37.16
CA THR A 36 18.78 -34.88 36.95
C THR A 36 20.02 -35.05 36.06
N THR A 37 20.33 -34.09 35.17
CA THR A 37 21.61 -33.33 35.12
C THR A 37 21.85 -32.64 33.77
N GLN A 38 22.12 -31.33 33.87
CA GLN A 38 22.88 -30.40 32.99
C GLN A 38 22.27 -30.00 31.62
N LEU A 39 21.95 -28.71 31.45
CA LEU A 39 22.84 -27.61 31.03
C LEU A 39 23.35 -27.80 29.60
N GLU A 40 22.59 -27.25 28.65
CA GLU A 40 23.17 -26.49 27.54
C GLU A 40 22.11 -25.56 26.96
N THR A 41 22.27 -24.28 27.28
CA THR A 41 21.66 -23.15 26.61
C THR A 41 22.08 -23.20 25.14
N LYS A 42 21.17 -23.57 24.25
CA LYS A 42 21.28 -23.22 22.83
C LYS A 42 20.25 -22.15 22.52
N GLU A 43 20.67 -20.92 22.77
CA GLU A 43 20.35 -19.77 21.94
C GLU A 43 20.69 -20.14 20.49
N GLY A 44 19.70 -20.73 19.82
CA GLY A 44 19.68 -20.82 18.37
C GLY A 44 19.18 -19.50 17.84
N THR A 45 20.06 -18.50 17.80
CA THR A 45 19.88 -17.23 17.12
C THR A 45 19.50 -17.52 15.67
N LEU A 46 18.19 -17.58 15.40
CA LEU A 46 17.65 -17.54 14.06
C LEU A 46 17.71 -16.10 13.57
N SER A 47 18.90 -15.48 13.62
CA SER A 47 19.16 -14.28 12.83
C SER A 47 19.17 -14.77 11.39
N LYS A 48 18.02 -14.65 10.73
CA LYS A 48 17.96 -14.54 9.28
C LYS A 48 18.99 -13.49 8.90
N ALA A 49 20.15 -13.94 8.45
CA ALA A 49 20.99 -13.20 7.53
C ALA A 49 20.13 -13.03 6.26
N ARG A 50 19.24 -12.04 6.29
CA ARG A 50 18.74 -11.45 5.06
C ARG A 50 19.93 -10.68 4.54
N ASP A 51 20.53 -11.19 3.47
CA ASP A 51 21.48 -10.46 2.65
C ASP A 51 21.02 -9.00 2.61
N SER A 52 21.88 -8.12 3.09
CA SER A 52 21.75 -6.68 2.91
C SER A 52 21.74 -6.42 1.41
N LYS A 53 20.58 -6.55 0.78
CA LYS A 53 20.38 -6.14 -0.60
C LYS A 53 20.80 -4.69 -0.66
N GLU A 54 21.88 -4.44 -1.38
CA GLU A 54 22.41 -3.10 -1.58
C GLU A 54 21.31 -2.27 -2.24
N PHE A 55 20.71 -1.39 -1.45
CA PHE A 55 19.61 -0.54 -1.90
C PHE A 55 20.20 0.66 -2.63
N HIS A 56 20.04 0.70 -3.96
CA HIS A 56 20.44 1.86 -4.73
C HIS A 56 19.29 2.87 -4.73
N CYS A 57 19.40 3.86 -3.84
CA CYS A 57 18.64 5.09 -3.89
C CYS A 57 19.50 6.21 -4.50
N PRO A 58 18.94 7.06 -5.38
CA PRO A 58 17.56 7.07 -5.84
C PRO A 58 17.24 5.92 -6.80
N ILE A 59 15.97 5.48 -6.84
CA ILE A 59 15.49 4.52 -7.83
C ILE A 59 15.62 5.16 -9.24
N PRO A 60 16.44 4.60 -10.15
CA PRO A 60 16.65 5.20 -11.45
C PRO A 60 15.39 5.07 -12.31
N LEU A 61 14.91 6.19 -12.85
CA LEU A 61 13.76 6.25 -13.74
C LEU A 61 14.11 6.88 -15.10
N THR A 62 13.81 6.15 -16.16
CA THR A 62 14.00 6.61 -17.55
C THR A 62 12.68 6.67 -18.31
N LEU A 63 12.59 7.55 -19.32
CA LEU A 63 11.44 7.60 -20.22
C LEU A 63 11.49 6.39 -21.17
N GLY A 64 10.40 5.62 -21.20
CA GLY A 64 10.18 4.53 -22.14
C GLY A 64 9.47 5.02 -23.41
N LYS A 65 8.51 4.22 -23.87
CA LYS A 65 7.72 4.51 -25.07
C LYS A 65 6.63 5.55 -24.76
N VAL A 66 6.32 6.38 -25.75
CA VAL A 66 5.18 7.32 -25.68
C VAL A 66 4.17 6.90 -26.74
N TYR A 67 2.99 6.51 -26.29
CA TYR A 67 1.85 6.12 -27.11
C TYR A 67 0.87 7.30 -27.19
N GLY A 68 0.63 7.79 -28.41
CA GLY A 68 -0.15 9.01 -28.65
C GLY A 68 0.73 10.25 -28.89
N THR A 69 0.15 11.30 -29.45
CA THR A 69 0.89 12.47 -30.00
C THR A 69 0.45 13.82 -29.45
N SER A 70 -0.61 13.87 -28.66
CA SER A 70 -1.25 15.11 -28.20
C SER A 70 -0.56 15.78 -26.99
N ILE A 71 0.40 15.10 -26.35
CA ILE A 71 1.17 15.66 -25.23
C ILE A 71 2.49 16.28 -25.70
N SER A 72 2.80 17.47 -25.20
CA SER A 72 4.05 18.16 -25.50
C SER A 72 5.26 17.48 -24.85
N LYS A 73 6.47 17.72 -25.37
CA LYS A 73 7.71 17.24 -24.74
C LYS A 73 7.95 17.86 -23.37
N PHE A 74 7.54 19.12 -23.19
CA PHE A 74 7.60 19.80 -21.90
C PHE A 74 6.74 19.07 -20.85
N ASP A 75 5.48 18.76 -21.20
CA ASP A 75 4.57 18.04 -20.31
C ASP A 75 5.08 16.63 -19.98
N GLN A 76 5.65 15.91 -20.96
CA GLN A 76 6.33 14.62 -20.72
C GLN A 76 7.45 14.77 -19.66
N THR A 77 8.27 15.81 -19.77
CA THR A 77 9.35 16.09 -18.82
C THR A 77 8.82 16.45 -17.43
N VAL A 78 7.73 17.21 -17.34
CA VAL A 78 7.08 17.54 -16.06
C VAL A 78 6.61 16.27 -15.36
N ILE A 79 5.77 15.45 -16.01
CA ILE A 79 5.25 14.21 -15.42
C ILE A 79 6.40 13.27 -15.02
N LEU A 80 7.42 13.11 -15.86
CA LEU A 80 8.58 12.28 -15.53
C LEU A 80 9.34 12.79 -14.30
N SER A 81 9.42 14.12 -14.12
CA SER A 81 10.07 14.73 -12.96
C SER A 81 9.26 14.50 -11.68
N GLU A 82 7.94 14.63 -11.73
CA GLU A 82 7.06 14.34 -10.59
C GLU A 82 7.16 12.86 -10.16
N LEU A 83 7.21 11.93 -11.12
CA LEU A 83 7.44 10.52 -10.83
C LEU A 83 8.80 10.28 -10.16
N LYS A 84 9.87 10.96 -10.61
CA LYS A 84 11.19 10.87 -9.96
C LYS A 84 11.15 11.36 -8.52
N ILE A 85 10.43 12.45 -8.25
CA ILE A 85 10.24 12.98 -6.90
C ILE A 85 9.49 11.95 -6.03
N LEU A 86 8.37 11.39 -6.52
CA LEU A 86 7.62 10.36 -5.79
C LEU A 86 8.43 9.07 -5.54
N LEU A 87 9.30 8.69 -6.46
CA LEU A 87 10.22 7.55 -6.23
C LEU A 87 11.35 7.90 -5.25
N ALA A 88 11.78 9.16 -5.18
CA ALA A 88 12.73 9.61 -4.17
C ALA A 88 12.09 9.57 -2.76
N ASP A 89 10.86 10.07 -2.64
CA ASP A 89 10.01 9.92 -1.45
C ASP A 89 9.87 8.46 -1.03
N LEU A 90 9.56 7.58 -1.99
CA LEU A 90 9.47 6.13 -1.77
C LEU A 90 10.78 5.55 -1.21
N CYS A 91 11.91 6.03 -1.72
CA CYS A 91 13.25 5.68 -1.24
C CYS A 91 13.49 6.15 0.20
N LEU A 92 13.04 7.36 0.56
CA LEU A 92 13.16 7.93 1.91
C LEU A 92 12.21 7.27 2.91
N GLY A 93 11.14 6.62 2.44
CA GLY A 93 10.16 5.95 3.28
C GLY A 93 9.02 6.87 3.74
N GLU A 94 8.83 8.01 3.08
CA GLU A 94 7.78 8.98 3.37
C GLU A 94 7.41 9.78 2.12
N PHE A 95 6.13 10.11 1.95
CA PHE A 95 5.62 10.91 0.83
C PHE A 95 5.56 12.40 1.16
N VAL A 96 6.73 13.04 1.21
CA VAL A 96 6.87 14.48 1.49
C VAL A 96 6.16 15.34 0.44
N HIS A 97 6.22 14.94 -0.82
CA HIS A 97 5.79 15.77 -1.95
C HIS A 97 4.40 15.42 -2.49
N LEU A 98 3.81 14.29 -2.08
CA LEU A 98 2.55 13.79 -2.65
C LEU A 98 1.41 14.83 -2.60
N LEU A 99 1.26 15.54 -1.48
CA LEU A 99 0.20 16.54 -1.34
C LEU A 99 0.26 17.66 -2.37
N THR A 100 1.45 17.97 -2.91
CA THR A 100 1.60 19.02 -3.93
C THR A 100 1.05 18.62 -5.30
N LEU A 101 0.81 17.32 -5.49
CA LEU A 101 0.29 16.69 -6.70
C LEU A 101 -1.20 16.33 -6.63
N VAL A 102 -1.82 16.41 -5.46
CA VAL A 102 -3.26 16.14 -5.31
C VAL A 102 -4.05 17.38 -5.74
N HIS A 103 -4.98 17.18 -6.66
CA HIS A 103 -5.85 18.27 -7.11
C HIS A 103 -6.84 18.64 -5.98
N PRO A 104 -7.05 19.94 -5.67
CA PRO A 104 -7.90 20.37 -4.55
C PRO A 104 -9.34 19.84 -4.60
N VAL A 105 -9.94 19.83 -5.80
CA VAL A 105 -11.30 19.30 -6.02
C VAL A 105 -11.32 17.82 -6.44
N LYS A 106 -10.46 17.41 -7.38
CA LYS A 106 -10.47 16.04 -7.94
C LYS A 106 -9.78 14.99 -7.07
N GLY A 107 -9.12 15.36 -5.97
CA GLY A 107 -8.54 14.40 -5.03
C GLY A 107 -7.50 13.45 -5.65
N LEU A 108 -7.38 12.26 -5.07
CA LEU A 108 -6.48 11.20 -5.46
C LEU A 108 -7.17 9.83 -5.36
N TYR A 109 -7.04 9.00 -6.39
CA TYR A 109 -7.38 7.58 -6.33
C TYR A 109 -6.18 6.79 -5.80
N VAL A 110 -6.29 6.24 -4.59
CA VAL A 110 -5.17 5.60 -3.86
C VAL A 110 -5.06 4.10 -4.16
N ASP A 111 -6.14 3.48 -4.59
CA ASP A 111 -6.17 2.12 -5.13
C ASP A 111 -7.34 1.96 -6.13
N ALA A 112 -7.63 0.73 -6.53
CA ALA A 112 -8.75 0.42 -7.43
C ALA A 112 -10.14 0.72 -6.84
N LYS A 113 -10.24 1.12 -5.56
CA LYS A 113 -11.49 1.20 -4.79
C LYS A 113 -11.67 2.50 -4.00
N GLY A 114 -10.63 3.31 -3.79
CA GLY A 114 -10.64 4.45 -2.90
C GLY A 114 -10.28 5.75 -3.59
N TYR A 115 -11.28 6.61 -3.79
CA TYR A 115 -11.09 8.05 -4.03
C TYR A 115 -10.94 8.75 -2.67
N TRP A 116 -9.91 9.60 -2.53
CA TRP A 116 -9.68 10.43 -1.36
C TRP A 116 -9.55 11.91 -1.72
N THR A 117 -10.08 12.76 -0.85
CA THR A 117 -9.87 14.21 -0.82
C THR A 117 -8.45 14.58 -0.40
N VAL A 118 -8.04 15.84 -0.61
CA VAL A 118 -6.72 16.32 -0.15
C VAL A 118 -6.59 16.18 1.37
N GLU A 119 -7.65 16.45 2.11
CA GLU A 119 -7.70 16.38 3.57
C GLU A 119 -7.54 14.94 4.07
N GLU A 120 -8.17 13.97 3.41
CA GLU A 120 -8.01 12.54 3.71
C GLU A 120 -6.58 12.07 3.43
N VAL A 121 -6.00 12.42 2.28
CA VAL A 121 -4.60 12.13 1.96
C VAL A 121 -3.68 12.75 3.02
N LYS A 122 -3.92 14.00 3.41
CA LYS A 122 -3.13 14.72 4.42
C LYS A 122 -3.26 14.08 5.81
N ALA A 123 -4.42 13.54 6.15
CA ALA A 123 -4.63 12.86 7.42
C ALA A 123 -3.91 11.51 7.43
N ASP A 124 -4.04 10.72 6.35
CA ASP A 124 -3.42 9.39 6.24
C ASP A 124 -1.88 9.48 6.25
N LEU A 125 -1.30 10.47 5.56
CA LEU A 125 0.16 10.71 5.57
C LEU A 125 0.74 11.01 6.97
N LYS A 126 -0.09 11.39 7.94
CA LYS A 126 0.32 11.62 9.33
C LYS A 126 0.04 10.43 10.23
N ASP A 127 -0.77 9.48 9.79
CA ASP A 127 -1.13 8.31 10.57
C ASP A 127 -0.03 7.23 10.41
N PRO A 128 0.71 6.87 11.47
CA PRO A 128 1.70 5.80 11.40
C PRO A 128 1.09 4.42 11.11
N ASN A 129 -0.23 4.28 11.13
CA ASN A 129 -0.96 3.07 10.74
C ASN A 129 -1.86 3.30 9.52
N GLY A 130 -1.71 4.46 8.87
CA GLY A 130 -2.43 4.82 7.65
C GLY A 130 -2.10 3.90 6.48
N TYR A 131 -2.89 4.01 5.42
CA TYR A 131 -2.74 3.23 4.20
C TYR A 131 -1.33 3.40 3.61
N PHE A 132 -0.84 4.64 3.46
CA PHE A 132 0.48 4.85 2.86
C PHE A 132 1.56 4.16 3.69
N GLN A 133 1.55 4.31 5.02
CA GLN A 133 2.54 3.67 5.88
C GLN A 133 2.51 2.15 5.76
N VAL A 134 1.32 1.54 5.79
CA VAL A 134 1.19 0.07 5.76
C VAL A 134 1.50 -0.51 4.39
N TYR A 135 0.97 0.05 3.30
CA TYR A 135 1.08 -0.56 1.97
C TYR A 135 2.34 -0.16 1.21
N TYR A 136 2.93 1.02 1.49
CA TYR A 136 4.13 1.48 0.79
C TYR A 136 5.42 1.21 1.55
N PHE A 137 5.41 1.18 2.89
CA PHE A 137 6.65 1.26 3.66
C PHE A 137 6.86 0.14 4.68
N ASP A 138 5.81 -0.34 5.34
CA ASP A 138 5.92 -1.25 6.48
C ASP A 138 5.47 -2.68 6.14
N LEU A 139 6.45 -3.53 5.82
CA LEU A 139 6.22 -4.93 5.47
C LEU A 139 5.59 -5.74 6.61
N GLU A 140 5.98 -5.49 7.86
CA GLU A 140 5.46 -6.25 9.01
C GLU A 140 3.97 -5.93 9.21
N LYS A 141 3.61 -4.65 9.19
CA LYS A 141 2.21 -4.24 9.27
C LYS A 141 1.40 -4.77 8.08
N LEU A 142 1.98 -4.79 6.88
CA LEU A 142 1.32 -5.33 5.70
C LEU A 142 1.03 -6.83 5.82
N ASP A 143 2.01 -7.61 6.28
CA ASP A 143 1.88 -9.05 6.50
C ASP A 143 0.81 -9.36 7.55
N ILE A 144 0.78 -8.60 8.66
CA ILE A 144 -0.27 -8.69 9.68
C ILE A 144 -1.63 -8.37 9.06
N LYS A 145 -1.75 -7.27 8.31
CA LYS A 145 -3.02 -6.83 7.70
C LYS A 145 -3.55 -7.82 6.67
N LYS A 146 -2.67 -8.51 5.95
CA LYS A 146 -3.03 -9.53 4.95
C LYS A 146 -3.11 -10.95 5.52
N GLY A 147 -2.75 -11.17 6.78
CA GLY A 147 -2.77 -12.48 7.43
C GLY A 147 -1.83 -13.51 6.79
N SER A 148 -0.82 -13.05 6.05
CA SER A 148 0.13 -13.91 5.35
C SER A 148 1.51 -13.26 5.33
N SER A 149 2.56 -14.08 5.40
CA SER A 149 3.94 -13.59 5.39
C SER A 149 4.51 -13.46 3.97
N GLY A 150 5.42 -12.52 3.76
CA GLY A 150 6.18 -12.40 2.51
C GLY A 150 5.42 -11.62 1.43
N ASN A 151 4.52 -10.72 1.84
CA ASN A 151 4.02 -9.70 0.94
C ASN A 151 5.15 -8.76 0.51
N LEU A 152 4.88 -7.91 -0.46
CA LEU A 152 5.78 -6.84 -0.86
C LEU A 152 5.04 -5.53 -0.68
N THR A 153 5.68 -4.58 0.01
CA THR A 153 5.25 -3.19 -0.05
C THR A 153 5.56 -2.62 -1.43
N VAL A 154 4.94 -1.49 -1.79
CA VAL A 154 5.28 -0.80 -3.04
C VAL A 154 6.77 -0.43 -3.07
N ARG A 155 7.36 0.01 -1.94
CA ARG A 155 8.80 0.27 -1.85
C ARG A 155 9.62 -0.98 -2.15
N ASP A 156 9.27 -2.13 -1.59
CA ASP A 156 9.98 -3.39 -1.85
C ASP A 156 9.93 -3.77 -3.34
N VAL A 157 8.78 -3.55 -3.99
CA VAL A 157 8.59 -3.79 -5.43
C VAL A 157 9.60 -2.97 -6.25
N PHE A 158 9.69 -1.66 -6.00
CA PHE A 158 10.61 -0.80 -6.74
C PHE A 158 12.08 -1.08 -6.42
N LEU A 159 12.43 -1.32 -5.15
CA LEU A 159 13.81 -1.65 -4.76
C LEU A 159 14.27 -2.98 -5.36
N ALA A 160 13.36 -3.94 -5.55
CA ALA A 160 13.66 -5.20 -6.23
C ALA A 160 13.73 -5.06 -7.77
N ALA A 161 13.14 -4.01 -8.35
CA ALA A 161 13.08 -3.84 -9.81
C ALA A 161 14.42 -3.45 -10.45
N LYS A 162 15.32 -2.79 -9.71
CA LYS A 162 16.60 -2.22 -10.20
C LYS A 162 16.40 -1.13 -11.26
N GLN A 163 16.28 -1.46 -12.55
CA GLN A 163 16.06 -0.47 -13.60
C GLN A 163 14.56 -0.29 -13.88
N VAL A 164 14.12 0.95 -13.73
CA VAL A 164 12.74 1.34 -14.01
C VAL A 164 12.70 2.24 -15.25
N SER A 165 11.83 1.89 -16.18
CA SER A 165 11.39 2.82 -17.23
C SER A 165 9.88 3.06 -17.11
N VAL A 166 9.41 4.16 -17.69
CA VAL A 166 7.99 4.49 -17.69
C VAL A 166 7.49 4.75 -19.11
N ASP A 167 6.51 3.95 -19.52
CA ASP A 167 5.78 4.16 -20.77
C ASP A 167 4.62 5.14 -20.54
N PHE A 168 4.36 6.02 -21.50
CA PHE A 168 3.28 6.99 -21.48
C PHE A 168 2.15 6.54 -22.42
N TYR A 169 0.92 6.54 -21.92
CA TYR A 169 -0.31 6.29 -22.66
C TYR A 169 -1.15 7.56 -22.66
N VAL A 170 -1.06 8.31 -23.75
CA VAL A 170 -1.61 9.66 -23.86
C VAL A 170 -3.06 9.57 -24.33
N GLY A 171 -3.99 9.87 -23.43
CA GLY A 171 -5.42 9.94 -23.73
C GLY A 171 -5.80 11.26 -24.41
N SER A 172 -5.20 12.36 -23.95
CA SER A 172 -5.39 13.70 -24.51
C SER A 172 -4.18 14.60 -24.19
N SER A 173 -4.23 15.87 -24.60
CA SER A 173 -3.25 16.88 -24.17
C SER A 173 -3.30 17.17 -22.66
N GLU A 174 -4.33 16.69 -21.97
CA GLU A 174 -4.59 16.96 -20.56
C GLU A 174 -4.71 15.68 -19.72
N GLU A 175 -4.61 14.49 -20.32
CA GLU A 175 -4.75 13.22 -19.59
C GLU A 175 -3.73 12.20 -20.08
N VAL A 176 -2.94 11.66 -19.15
CA VAL A 176 -1.93 10.64 -19.42
C VAL A 176 -1.97 9.58 -18.33
N GLU A 177 -2.13 8.33 -18.75
CA GLU A 177 -1.78 7.19 -17.91
C GLU A 177 -0.32 6.82 -18.16
N VAL A 178 0.39 6.41 -17.12
CA VAL A 178 1.74 5.90 -17.29
C VAL A 178 1.85 4.48 -16.75
N LYS A 179 2.80 3.71 -17.28
CA LYS A 179 3.06 2.35 -16.85
C LYS A 179 4.52 2.16 -16.53
N PHE A 180 4.81 1.75 -15.30
CA PHE A 180 6.15 1.34 -14.93
C PHE A 180 6.50 0.03 -15.61
N ARG A 181 7.74 -0.04 -16.09
CA ARG A 181 8.36 -1.21 -16.69
C ARG A 181 9.61 -1.56 -15.91
N PHE A 182 9.72 -2.82 -15.55
CA PHE A 182 10.85 -3.33 -14.78
C PHE A 182 11.68 -4.25 -15.65
N LEU A 183 12.81 -3.75 -16.16
CA LEU A 183 13.57 -4.43 -17.21
C LEU A 183 14.13 -5.76 -16.73
N GLU A 184 14.65 -5.80 -15.51
CA GLU A 184 15.21 -7.02 -14.91
C GLU A 184 14.13 -7.94 -14.34
N ASN A 185 13.04 -7.38 -13.80
CA ASN A 185 12.02 -8.13 -13.08
C ASN A 185 10.57 -7.79 -13.52
N PRO A 186 10.17 -8.05 -14.77
CA PRO A 186 8.86 -7.63 -15.29
C PRO A 186 7.65 -8.19 -14.52
N LYS A 187 7.82 -9.35 -13.87
CA LYS A 187 6.75 -9.98 -13.05
C LYS A 187 6.33 -9.11 -11.88
N LEU A 188 7.18 -8.17 -11.44
CA LEU A 188 6.87 -7.24 -10.36
C LEU A 188 5.86 -6.16 -10.78
N GLU A 189 5.69 -5.91 -12.09
CA GLU A 189 4.71 -4.92 -12.60
C GLU A 189 3.28 -5.24 -12.14
N ARG A 190 2.95 -6.52 -11.91
CA ARG A 190 1.61 -6.97 -11.49
C ARG A 190 1.18 -6.46 -10.11
N TYR A 191 2.13 -6.00 -9.30
CA TYR A 191 1.86 -5.48 -7.96
C TYR A 191 1.47 -4.00 -7.97
N LEU A 192 1.63 -3.32 -9.11
CA LEU A 192 1.36 -1.90 -9.25
C LEU A 192 0.10 -1.66 -10.05
N ILE A 193 -0.56 -0.56 -9.71
CA ILE A 193 -1.58 0.04 -10.56
C ILE A 193 -0.86 1.08 -11.45
N ASN A 194 -1.33 1.28 -12.67
CA ASN A 194 -0.79 2.33 -13.52
C ASN A 194 -1.20 3.69 -12.94
N PRO A 195 -0.28 4.60 -12.59
CA PRO A 195 -0.69 5.93 -12.16
C PRO A 195 -1.20 6.74 -13.36
N SER A 196 -2.07 7.71 -13.08
CA SER A 196 -2.59 8.61 -14.11
C SER A 196 -2.50 10.06 -13.67
N PHE A 197 -2.30 10.93 -14.64
CA PHE A 197 -2.13 12.36 -14.46
C PHE A 197 -3.17 13.11 -15.26
N VAL A 198 -3.65 14.20 -14.68
CA VAL A 198 -4.57 15.14 -15.31
C VAL A 198 -4.03 16.56 -15.25
N LYS A 199 -4.16 17.30 -16.34
CA LYS A 199 -3.81 18.72 -16.42
C LYS A 199 -5.05 19.54 -16.10
N ALA A 200 -4.92 20.49 -15.18
CA ALA A 200 -5.95 21.46 -14.87
C ALA A 200 -5.27 22.81 -14.63
N GLU A 201 -5.81 23.87 -15.23
CA GLU A 201 -5.29 25.24 -15.08
C GLU A 201 -3.78 25.34 -15.39
N GLY A 202 -3.32 24.57 -16.38
CA GLY A 202 -1.92 24.53 -16.80
C GLY A 202 -0.98 23.70 -15.92
N LYS A 203 -1.44 23.12 -14.80
CA LYS A 203 -0.65 22.28 -13.90
C LYS A 203 -1.06 20.81 -14.00
N TRP A 204 -0.08 19.89 -13.95
CA TRP A 204 -0.32 18.46 -13.85
C TRP A 204 -0.52 18.02 -12.41
N TYR A 205 -1.50 17.15 -12.21
CA TYR A 205 -1.85 16.56 -10.92
C TYR A 205 -1.87 15.05 -11.06
N LEU A 206 -1.49 14.35 -9.99
CA LEU A 206 -1.63 12.91 -9.89
C LEU A 206 -3.10 12.60 -9.58
N LEU A 207 -3.78 11.94 -10.51
CA LEU A 207 -5.16 11.52 -10.34
C LEU A 207 -5.24 10.12 -9.72
N ARG A 208 -4.31 9.21 -10.08
CA ARG A 208 -4.27 7.86 -9.52
C ARG A 208 -2.86 7.48 -9.10
N MET A 209 -2.72 6.96 -7.88
CA MET A 209 -1.48 6.46 -7.31
C MET A 209 -1.13 5.06 -7.86
N PHE A 210 0.16 4.73 -7.84
CA PHE A 210 0.71 3.44 -8.31
C PHE A 210 0.84 2.38 -7.22
#